data_AF-A0A497M4C1-F1
#
_entry.id   AF-A0A497M4C1-F1
#
_cell.length_a   1.000
_cell.length_b   1.000
_cell.length_c   1.000
_cell.angle_alpha   90.00
_cell.angle_beta   90.00
_cell.angle_gamma   90.00
#
_symmetry.space_group_name_H-M   'P 1'
#
loop_
_entity.id
_entity.type
_entity.pdbx_description
1 polymer ?
#
loop_
_entity_poly.entity_id
_entity_poly.type
_entity_poly.pdbx_seq_one_letter_code
_entity_poly.pdbx_strand_id
1 'polypeptide(L)'
;MPVKELLEDLRNAVIVGDVRKARRIAEQVVNRGLSTNMALQKLIEAMEIVDKRYERKEYFIVDVAAAASAMREAFRVLEPHLQVEPAGMKGKIVIGSLKGNKQGIGKDIVAATLRAAGFQVKNLGVNVEPEKFVESAIKEDAQIIAVSVTLDETVQE
;
A
#
# COMPACT_ATOMS: atom_id res chain seq x y z
N MET A 1 -25.41 -9.33 -2.88
CA MET A 1 -24.13 -10.03 -2.66
C MET A 1 -23.72 -9.85 -1.20
N PRO A 2 -23.51 -10.93 -0.44
CA PRO A 2 -22.99 -10.90 0.92
C PRO A 2 -21.65 -10.15 1.01
N VAL A 3 -21.42 -9.45 2.13
CA VAL A 3 -20.20 -8.66 2.38
C VAL A 3 -18.94 -9.52 2.27
N LYS A 4 -18.96 -10.72 2.86
CA LYS A 4 -17.84 -11.67 2.82
C LYS A 4 -17.50 -12.07 1.40
N GLU A 5 -18.52 -12.35 0.57
CA GLU A 5 -18.32 -12.76 -0.82
C GLU A 5 -17.69 -11.63 -1.65
N LEU A 6 -18.11 -10.38 -1.44
CA LEU A 6 -17.57 -9.23 -2.14
C LEU A 6 -16.08 -8.99 -1.85
N LEU A 7 -15.67 -9.17 -0.59
CA LEU A 7 -14.28 -9.01 -0.15
C LEU A 7 -13.37 -10.13 -0.69
N GLU A 8 -13.87 -11.36 -0.75
CA GLU A 8 -13.16 -12.47 -1.39
C GLU A 8 -13.06 -12.25 -2.91
N ASP A 9 -14.10 -11.69 -3.53
CA ASP A 9 -14.09 -11.33 -4.94
C ASP A 9 -13.07 -10.22 -5.26
N LEU A 10 -12.88 -9.26 -4.35
CA LEU A 10 -11.81 -8.26 -4.46
C LEU A 10 -10.44 -8.93 -4.44
N ARG A 11 -10.19 -9.83 -3.48
CA ARG A 11 -8.94 -10.58 -3.40
C ARG A 11 -8.67 -11.34 -4.70
N ASN A 12 -9.67 -12.08 -5.18
CA ASN A 12 -9.55 -12.89 -6.39
C ASN A 12 -9.32 -12.02 -7.64
N ALA A 13 -9.98 -10.86 -7.75
CA ALA A 13 -9.76 -9.93 -8.86
C ALA A 13 -8.30 -9.45 -8.92
N VAL A 14 -7.67 -9.20 -7.77
CA VAL A 14 -6.24 -8.85 -7.70
C VAL A 14 -5.35 -10.04 -8.05
N ILE A 15 -5.62 -11.23 -7.51
CA ILE A 15 -4.83 -12.44 -7.80
C ILE A 15 -4.75 -12.73 -9.31
N VAL A 16 -5.82 -12.48 -10.06
CA VAL A 16 -5.86 -12.70 -11.52
C VAL A 16 -5.47 -11.46 -12.34
N GLY A 17 -5.14 -10.34 -11.70
CA GLY A 17 -4.75 -9.10 -12.38
C GLY A 17 -5.88 -8.34 -13.07
N ASP A 18 -7.14 -8.55 -12.68
CA ASP A 18 -8.29 -7.83 -13.26
C ASP A 18 -8.44 -6.43 -12.63
N VAL A 19 -7.74 -5.46 -13.24
CA VAL A 19 -7.71 -4.05 -12.82
C VAL A 19 -9.11 -3.43 -12.77
N ARG A 20 -9.94 -3.69 -13.78
CA ARG A 20 -11.28 -3.08 -13.89
C ARG A 20 -12.20 -3.63 -12.81
N LYS A 21 -12.19 -4.95 -12.60
CA LYS A 21 -13.01 -5.59 -11.57
C LYS A 21 -12.54 -5.19 -10.16
N ALA A 22 -11.23 -5.17 -9.91
CA ALA A 22 -10.69 -4.79 -8.61
C ALA A 22 -11.09 -3.35 -8.23
N ARG A 23 -10.91 -2.39 -9.15
CA ARG A 23 -11.35 -1.00 -8.94
C ARG A 23 -12.86 -0.90 -8.67
N ARG A 24 -13.68 -1.53 -9.52
CA ARG A 24 -15.15 -1.50 -9.37
C ARG A 24 -15.61 -2.07 -8.02
N ILE A 25 -14.98 -3.14 -7.54
CA ILE A 25 -15.31 -3.72 -6.24
C ILE A 25 -14.87 -2.78 -5.11
N ALA A 26 -13.69 -2.17 -5.19
CA ALA A 26 -13.25 -1.17 -4.22
C ALA A 26 -14.23 0.02 -4.14
N GLU A 27 -14.73 0.50 -5.28
CA GLU A 27 -15.77 1.54 -5.32
C GLU A 27 -17.07 1.06 -4.65
N GLN A 28 -17.46 -0.20 -4.83
CA GLN A 28 -18.62 -0.79 -4.15
C GLN A 28 -18.42 -0.91 -2.63
N VAL A 29 -17.21 -1.23 -2.16
CA VAL A 29 -16.87 -1.27 -0.73
C VAL A 29 -17.08 0.11 -0.12
N VAL A 30 -16.55 1.17 -0.76
CA VAL A 30 -16.70 2.55 -0.31
C VAL A 30 -18.17 2.98 -0.34
N ASN A 31 -18.86 2.81 -1.46
CA ASN A 31 -20.24 3.27 -1.65
C ASN A 31 -21.25 2.59 -0.71
N ARG A 32 -20.94 1.37 -0.26
CA ARG A 32 -21.80 0.62 0.68
C ARG A 32 -21.42 0.85 2.15
N GLY A 33 -20.43 1.70 2.43
CA GLY A 33 -19.95 1.95 3.80
C GLY A 33 -19.35 0.72 4.47
N LEU A 34 -18.78 -0.20 3.68
CA LEU A 34 -18.12 -1.40 4.21
C LEU A 34 -16.73 -1.04 4.75
N SER A 35 -16.15 -1.93 5.56
CA SER A 35 -14.82 -1.72 6.12
C SER A 35 -13.74 -1.69 5.03
N THR A 36 -13.20 -0.50 4.76
CA THR A 36 -12.07 -0.26 3.86
C THR A 36 -10.78 -0.87 4.38
N ASN A 37 -10.61 -0.93 5.72
CA ASN A 37 -9.49 -1.60 6.36
C ASN A 37 -9.51 -3.12 6.09
N MET A 38 -10.69 -3.77 6.15
CA MET A 38 -10.82 -5.19 5.77
C MET A 38 -10.56 -5.41 4.27
N ALA A 39 -10.99 -4.48 3.42
CA ALA A 39 -10.69 -4.55 1.99
C ALA A 39 -9.18 -4.42 1.72
N LEU A 40 -8.49 -3.52 2.43
CA LEU A 40 -7.02 -3.40 2.36
C LEU A 40 -6.32 -4.70 2.80
N GLN A 41 -6.80 -5.37 3.85
CA GLN A 41 -6.25 -6.67 4.25
C GLN A 41 -6.38 -7.71 3.13
N LYS A 42 -7.53 -7.74 2.44
CA LYS A 42 -7.73 -8.65 1.28
C LYS A 42 -6.81 -8.33 0.11
N LEU A 43 -6.51 -7.05 -0.11
CA LEU A 43 -5.54 -6.61 -1.10
C LEU A 43 -4.13 -7.13 -0.76
N ILE A 44 -3.71 -7.08 0.52
CA ILE A 44 -2.42 -7.62 0.99
C ILE A 44 -2.38 -9.15 0.84
N GLU A 45 -3.41 -9.86 1.32
CA GLU A 45 -3.55 -11.32 1.17
C GLU A 45 -3.42 -11.76 -0.31
N ALA A 46 -4.00 -10.98 -1.24
CA ALA A 46 -3.89 -11.28 -2.67
C ALA A 46 -2.45 -11.26 -3.16
N MET A 47 -1.68 -10.25 -2.77
CA MET A 47 -0.28 -10.12 -3.17
C MET A 47 0.59 -11.22 -2.55
N GLU A 48 0.36 -11.61 -1.30
CA GLU A 48 1.06 -12.75 -0.69
C GLU A 48 0.82 -14.07 -1.45
N ILE A 49 -0.40 -14.27 -1.98
CA ILE A 49 -0.72 -15.44 -2.80
C ILE A 49 0.00 -15.35 -4.14
N VAL A 50 0.01 -14.18 -4.78
CA VAL A 50 0.71 -13.95 -6.06
C VAL A 50 2.20 -14.23 -5.92
N ASP A 51 2.83 -13.76 -4.84
CA ASP A 51 4.25 -14.00 -4.56
C ASP A 51 4.52 -15.51 -4.39
N LYS A 52 3.71 -16.21 -3.59
CA LYS A 52 3.81 -17.68 -3.44
C LYS A 52 3.61 -18.43 -4.75
N ARG A 53 2.77 -17.94 -5.66
CA ARG A 53 2.58 -18.54 -7.00
C ARG A 53 3.78 -18.28 -7.90
N TYR A 54 4.36 -17.09 -7.82
CA TYR A 54 5.59 -16.75 -8.55
C TYR A 54 6.78 -17.59 -8.09
N GLU A 55 6.99 -17.73 -6.78
CA GLU A 55 8.04 -18.60 -6.19
C GLU A 55 7.90 -20.07 -6.64
N ARG A 56 6.67 -20.56 -6.74
CA ARG A 56 6.36 -21.92 -7.23
C ARG A 56 6.38 -22.05 -8.75
N LYS A 57 6.74 -20.99 -9.48
CA LYS A 57 6.76 -20.91 -10.95
C LYS A 57 5.40 -21.17 -11.60
N GLU A 58 4.32 -20.96 -10.85
CA GLU A 58 2.94 -21.01 -11.34
C GLU A 58 2.58 -19.69 -12.05
N TYR A 59 3.16 -18.58 -11.61
CA TYR A 59 3.01 -17.25 -12.20
C TYR A 59 4.34 -16.78 -12.79
N PHE A 60 4.25 -16.00 -13.86
CA PHE A 60 5.38 -15.30 -14.46
C PHE A 60 5.39 -13.83 -14.04
N ILE A 61 6.47 -13.12 -14.38
CA ILE A 61 6.64 -11.70 -14.04
C ILE A 61 5.50 -10.82 -14.59
N VAL A 62 4.91 -11.21 -15.73
CA VAL A 62 3.77 -10.51 -16.33
C VAL A 62 2.50 -10.65 -15.48
N ASP A 63 2.29 -11.79 -14.84
CA ASP A 63 1.15 -12.04 -13.97
C ASP A 63 1.29 -11.25 -12.67
N VAL A 64 2.51 -11.21 -12.10
CA VAL A 64 2.83 -10.37 -10.93
C VAL A 64 2.59 -8.89 -11.26
N ALA A 65 3.03 -8.42 -12.43
CA ALA A 65 2.82 -7.04 -12.86
C ALA A 65 1.32 -6.70 -13.05
N ALA A 66 0.53 -7.63 -13.57
CA ALA A 66 -0.91 -7.47 -13.72
C ALA A 66 -1.61 -7.39 -12.35
N ALA A 67 -1.26 -8.30 -11.42
CA ALA A 67 -1.78 -8.28 -10.05
C ALA A 67 -1.41 -6.98 -9.31
N ALA A 68 -0.15 -6.53 -9.42
CA ALA A 68 0.31 -5.28 -8.84
C ALA A 68 -0.45 -4.06 -9.40
N SER A 69 -0.83 -4.10 -10.69
CA SER A 69 -1.64 -3.04 -11.32
C SER A 69 -3.07 -3.04 -10.76
N ALA A 70 -3.68 -4.22 -10.59
CA ALA A 70 -5.02 -4.35 -10.03
C ALA A 70 -5.06 -3.92 -8.55
N MET A 71 -4.07 -4.34 -7.78
CA MET A 71 -3.80 -3.91 -6.41
C MET A 71 -3.74 -2.38 -6.30
N ARG A 72 -2.95 -1.73 -7.16
CA ARG A 72 -2.75 -0.28 -7.15
C ARG A 72 -4.04 0.48 -7.41
N GLU A 73 -4.82 0.07 -8.41
CA GLU A 73 -6.08 0.74 -8.72
C GLU A 73 -7.14 0.56 -7.64
N ALA A 74 -7.23 -0.63 -7.02
CA ALA A 74 -8.11 -0.83 -5.88
C ALA A 74 -7.67 0.00 -4.67
N PHE A 75 -6.37 0.00 -4.34
CA PHE A 75 -5.83 0.76 -3.22
C PHE A 75 -6.08 2.26 -3.37
N ARG A 76 -5.91 2.82 -4.58
CA ARG A 76 -6.19 4.24 -4.87
C ARG A 76 -7.62 4.66 -4.52
N VAL A 77 -8.58 3.75 -4.67
CA VAL A 77 -9.99 3.99 -4.29
C VAL A 77 -10.18 3.87 -2.79
N LEU A 78 -9.52 2.91 -2.13
CA LEU A 78 -9.70 2.66 -0.70
C LEU A 78 -8.96 3.67 0.19
N GLU A 79 -7.77 4.11 -0.22
CA GLU A 79 -6.84 4.91 0.61
C GLU A 79 -7.51 6.14 1.26
N PRO A 80 -8.28 6.98 0.54
CA PRO A 80 -8.90 8.17 1.13
C PRO A 80 -9.98 7.86 2.17
N HIS A 81 -10.46 6.62 2.19
CA HIS A 81 -11.58 6.16 3.01
C HIS A 81 -11.14 5.18 4.11
N LEU A 82 -9.84 4.98 4.30
CA LEU A 82 -9.34 4.17 5.41
C LEU A 82 -9.74 4.81 6.74
N GLN A 83 -10.30 4.00 7.63
CA GLN A 83 -10.80 4.49 8.90
C GLN A 83 -9.63 4.73 9.84
N VAL A 84 -9.56 5.96 10.36
CA VAL A 84 -8.62 6.35 11.40
C VAL A 84 -9.22 5.91 12.73
N GLU A 85 -8.50 5.07 13.48
CA GLU A 85 -8.90 4.80 14.85
C GLU A 85 -8.87 6.10 15.65
N PRO A 86 -9.86 6.38 16.50
CA PRO A 86 -9.86 7.56 17.38
C PRO A 86 -8.80 7.37 18.48
N ALA A 87 -7.54 7.39 18.09
CA ALA A 87 -6.41 7.52 18.97
C ALA A 87 -5.90 8.95 18.82
N GLY A 88 -5.70 9.64 19.94
CA GLY A 88 -5.06 10.96 19.93
C GLY A 88 -3.74 10.93 19.15
N MET A 89 -3.32 12.08 18.62
CA MET A 89 -2.08 12.18 17.84
C MET A 89 -0.92 11.46 18.52
N LYS A 90 -0.46 10.35 17.94
CA LYS A 90 0.60 9.51 18.52
C LYS A 90 2.01 10.02 18.24
N GLY A 91 2.15 10.90 17.25
CA GLY A 91 3.43 11.45 16.81
C GLY A 91 3.44 11.76 15.32
N LYS A 92 4.59 12.24 14.85
CA LYS A 92 4.85 12.61 13.46
C LYS A 92 5.92 11.71 12.86
N ILE A 93 5.68 11.27 11.62
CA ILE A 93 6.53 10.35 10.89
C ILE A 93 6.84 10.95 9.52
N VAL A 94 8.10 10.95 9.14
CA VAL A 94 8.52 11.16 7.74
C VAL A 94 8.75 9.79 7.12
N ILE A 95 8.14 9.53 5.97
CA ILE A 95 8.31 8.29 5.21
C ILE A 95 8.65 8.57 3.76
N GLY A 96 9.55 7.80 3.18
CA GLY A 96 9.97 7.94 1.79
C GLY A 96 10.61 6.67 1.28
N SER A 97 10.70 6.53 -0.03
CA SER A 97 11.48 5.48 -0.67
C SER A 97 12.83 6.06 -1.07
N LEU A 98 13.92 5.36 -0.70
CA LEU A 98 15.29 5.84 -0.88
C LEU A 98 15.60 6.03 -2.37
N LYS A 99 16.56 6.89 -2.69
CA LYS A 99 17.14 7.01 -4.03
C LYS A 99 17.42 5.62 -4.62
N GLY A 100 17.12 5.46 -5.90
CA GLY A 100 17.17 4.17 -6.59
C GLY A 100 15.82 3.47 -6.60
N ASN A 101 15.07 3.52 -5.49
CA ASN A 101 13.79 2.85 -5.37
C ASN A 101 12.64 3.62 -6.01
N LYS A 102 12.18 3.09 -7.16
CA LYS A 102 11.04 3.64 -7.90
C LYS A 102 9.71 2.96 -7.56
N GLN A 103 9.76 1.86 -6.81
CA GLN A 103 8.56 1.20 -6.34
C GLN A 103 8.04 1.90 -5.07
N GLY A 104 6.71 2.04 -4.96
CA GLY A 104 6.10 2.91 -3.94
C GLY A 104 4.88 2.35 -3.23
N ILE A 105 4.28 1.26 -3.73
CA ILE A 105 2.98 0.82 -3.21
C ILE A 105 3.05 0.32 -1.76
N GLY A 106 4.10 -0.43 -1.40
CA GLY A 106 4.30 -0.88 -0.02
C GLY A 106 4.47 0.30 0.95
N LYS A 107 5.28 1.30 0.57
CA LYS A 107 5.42 2.56 1.30
C LYS A 107 4.09 3.28 1.47
N ASP A 108 3.26 3.35 0.43
CA ASP A 108 1.98 4.04 0.49
C ASP A 108 0.97 3.31 1.38
N ILE A 109 0.96 1.97 1.35
CA ILE A 109 0.18 1.15 2.29
C ILE A 109 0.63 1.38 3.74
N VAL A 110 1.94 1.39 4.00
CA VAL A 110 2.48 1.68 5.34
C VAL A 110 2.11 3.10 5.78
N ALA A 111 2.27 4.09 4.90
CA ALA A 111 1.92 5.48 5.18
C ALA A 111 0.42 5.62 5.52
N ALA A 112 -0.45 4.98 4.75
CA ALA A 112 -1.88 5.00 4.97
C ALA A 112 -2.28 4.29 6.27
N THR A 113 -1.65 3.15 6.57
CA THR A 113 -1.87 2.40 7.82
C THR A 113 -1.41 3.19 9.04
N LEU A 114 -0.26 3.89 8.96
CA LEU A 114 0.22 4.77 10.02
C LEU A 114 -0.74 5.94 10.26
N ARG A 115 -1.27 6.57 9.19
CA ARG A 115 -2.31 7.61 9.33
C ARG A 115 -3.55 7.05 10.00
N ALA A 116 -4.02 5.87 9.57
CA ALA A 116 -5.15 5.17 10.16
C ALA A 116 -4.92 4.85 11.65
N ALA A 117 -3.67 4.60 12.06
CA ALA A 117 -3.30 4.36 13.45
C ALA A 117 -3.18 5.63 14.32
N GLY A 118 -3.39 6.83 13.75
CA GLY A 118 -3.37 8.10 14.47
C GLY A 118 -2.04 8.87 14.41
N PHE A 119 -1.13 8.51 13.49
CA PHE A 119 0.10 9.28 13.25
C PHE A 119 -0.10 10.37 12.19
N GLN A 120 0.60 11.49 12.35
CA GLN A 120 0.78 12.45 11.27
C GLN A 120 1.91 11.96 10.35
N VAL A 121 1.61 11.71 9.08
CA VAL A 121 2.57 11.11 8.16
C VAL A 121 2.90 12.04 7.00
N LYS A 122 4.15 12.49 6.93
CA LYS A 122 4.74 13.18 5.79
C LYS A 122 5.35 12.17 4.83
N ASN A 123 4.69 11.92 3.70
CA ASN A 123 5.21 11.03 2.66
C ASN A 123 6.01 11.84 1.63
N LEU A 124 7.31 11.58 1.53
CA LEU A 124 8.25 12.26 0.62
C LEU A 124 8.21 11.71 -0.81
N GLY A 125 7.46 10.63 -1.05
CA GLY A 125 7.38 9.97 -2.34
C GLY A 125 8.47 8.90 -2.53
N VAL A 126 8.84 8.67 -3.79
CA VAL A 126 9.82 7.67 -4.21
C VAL A 126 11.10 8.33 -4.72
N ASN A 127 12.20 7.59 -4.73
CA ASN A 127 13.50 8.07 -5.20
C ASN A 127 13.96 9.36 -4.48
N VAL A 128 13.98 9.33 -3.15
CA VAL A 128 14.30 10.46 -2.28
C VAL A 128 15.75 10.39 -1.81
N GLU A 129 16.50 11.48 -1.98
CA GLU A 129 17.88 11.60 -1.47
C GLU A 129 17.92 11.51 0.07
N PRO A 130 18.94 10.87 0.68
CA PRO A 130 19.07 10.72 2.13
C PRO A 130 18.90 12.03 2.91
N GLU A 131 19.49 13.13 2.42
CA GLU A 131 19.50 14.44 3.06
C GLU A 131 18.07 14.98 3.23
N LYS A 132 17.20 14.74 2.25
CA LYS A 132 15.79 15.21 2.29
C LYS A 132 14.99 14.54 3.41
N PHE A 133 15.33 13.32 3.81
CA PHE A 133 14.69 12.68 4.95
C PHE A 133 15.00 13.44 6.25
N VAL A 134 16.28 13.75 6.46
CA VAL A 134 16.74 14.48 7.66
C VAL A 134 16.18 15.90 7.67
N GLU A 135 16.28 16.62 6.55
CA GLU A 135 15.72 17.97 6.42
C GLU A 135 14.22 18.01 6.70
N SER A 136 13.47 17.05 6.14
CA SER A 136 12.03 16.97 6.35
C SER A 136 11.70 16.58 7.79
N ALA A 137 12.48 15.70 8.42
CA ALA A 137 12.25 15.30 9.80
C ALA A 137 12.47 16.46 10.76
N ILE A 138 13.52 17.25 10.56
CA ILE A 138 13.78 18.48 11.34
C ILE A 138 12.65 19.48 11.11
N LYS A 139 12.28 19.75 9.84
CA LYS A 139 11.26 20.73 9.48
C LYS A 139 9.88 20.40 10.04
N GLU A 140 9.50 19.12 9.99
CA GLU A 140 8.18 18.67 10.43
C GLU A 140 8.16 18.35 11.94
N ASP A 141 9.31 18.40 12.62
CA ASP A 141 9.48 17.93 14.01
C ASP A 141 9.02 16.46 14.17
N ALA A 142 9.49 15.61 13.26
CA ALA A 142 9.14 14.20 13.21
C ALA A 142 9.99 13.37 14.18
N GLN A 143 9.34 12.47 14.92
CA GLN A 143 10.02 11.57 15.87
C GLN A 143 10.57 10.30 15.18
N ILE A 144 10.07 9.96 13.99
CA ILE A 144 10.44 8.74 13.27
C ILE A 144 10.69 9.08 11.80
N ILE A 145 11.81 8.56 11.27
CA ILE A 145 12.08 8.46 9.84
C ILE A 145 11.89 7.00 9.42
N ALA A 146 10.99 6.75 8.47
CA ALA A 146 10.75 5.45 7.88
C ALA A 146 11.25 5.43 6.42
N VAL A 147 12.08 4.46 6.08
CA VAL A 147 12.70 4.35 4.75
C VAL A 147 12.27 3.06 4.09
N SER A 148 11.76 3.17 2.86
CA SER A 148 11.42 2.03 2.01
C SER A 148 12.55 1.78 1.00
N VAL A 149 13.04 0.54 0.96
CA VAL A 149 14.12 0.09 0.09
C VAL A 149 13.74 -1.23 -0.59
N THR A 150 14.33 -1.51 -1.75
CA THR A 150 14.25 -2.81 -2.42
C THR A 150 15.66 -3.41 -2.44
N LEU A 151 15.78 -4.72 -2.18
CA LEU A 151 17.07 -5.39 -1.97
C LEU A 151 18.08 -5.17 -3.10
N ASP A 152 17.64 -5.16 -4.36
CA ASP A 152 18.52 -4.99 -5.52
C ASP A 152 19.15 -3.59 -5.62
N GLU A 153 18.55 -2.58 -4.97
CA GLU A 153 18.94 -1.18 -5.09
C GLU A 153 19.88 -0.74 -3.95
N THR A 154 20.02 -1.54 -2.89
CA THR A 154 20.87 -1.25 -1.72
C THR A 154 22.34 -1.67 -1.88
N VAL A 155 22.73 -2.28 -3.00
CA VAL A 155 24.08 -2.86 -3.20
C VAL A 155 24.98 -2.03 -4.14
N GLN A 156 24.65 -0.76 -4.40
CA GLN A 156 25.57 0.12 -5.15
C GLN A 156 26.22 1.12 -4.19
N GLU A 157 27.53 0.92 -4.00
CA GLU A 157 28.47 1.76 -3.25
C GLU A 157 28.40 3.25 -3.61
#